data_AF-A0A3N5J5A6-F1
#
_entry.id   AF-A0A3N5J5A6-F1
#
_cell.length_a   1.000
_cell.length_b   1.000
_cell.length_c   1.000
_cell.angle_alpha   90.00
_cell.angle_beta   90.00
_cell.angle_gamma   90.00
#
_symmetry.space_group_name_H-M   'P 1'
#
loop_
_entity.id
_entity.type
_entity.pdbx_description
1 polymer ?
#
loop_
_entity_poly.entity_id
_entity_poly.type
_entity_poly.pdbx_seq_one_letter_code
_entity_poly.pdbx_strand_id
1 'polypeptide(L)' 'MSSYVNSNLISGEQVIYETKLHWITFLSLKGILTLFIAPLIAYFTSEFAITNKRLIIKTGFIARNTFEMNHSKIESINVN' A
#
# COMPACT_ATOMS: atom_id res chain seq x y z
N MET A 1 -5.52 -11.66 -4.44
CA MET A 1 -6.33 -11.83 -3.23
C MET A 1 -5.50 -12.63 -2.24
N SER A 2 -4.84 -11.92 -1.34
CA SER A 2 -4.29 -12.34 -0.05
C SER A 2 -3.71 -11.03 0.49
N SER A 3 -4.60 -10.14 0.96
CA SER A 3 -4.11 -8.88 1.52
C SER A 3 -3.61 -9.21 2.91
N TYR A 4 -2.32 -8.97 3.13
CA TYR A 4 -1.68 -9.07 4.44
C TYR A 4 -2.50 -8.36 5.53
N VAL A 5 -3.22 -7.31 5.13
CA VAL A 5 -4.14 -6.54 5.96
C VAL A 5 -5.24 -7.42 6.54
N ASN A 6 -5.93 -8.23 5.72
CA ASN A 6 -7.03 -9.09 6.18
C ASN A 6 -6.57 -10.16 7.20
N SER A 7 -5.31 -10.59 7.13
CA SER A 7 -4.74 -11.55 8.08
C SER A 7 -4.28 -10.93 9.40
N ASN A 8 -4.11 -9.60 9.45
CA ASN A 8 -3.61 -8.87 10.63
C ASN A 8 -4.64 -7.90 11.22
N LEU A 9 -5.93 -8.07 10.90
CA LEU A 9 -7.01 -7.28 11.47
C LEU A 9 -7.18 -7.58 12.96
N ILE A 10 -7.34 -6.53 13.76
CA ILE A 10 -7.72 -6.65 15.16
C ILE A 10 -9.22 -6.97 15.26
N SER A 11 -9.66 -7.57 16.36
CA SER A 11 -11.08 -7.83 16.61
C SER A 11 -11.94 -6.56 16.43
N GLY A 12 -12.94 -6.65 15.55
CA GLY A 12 -13.82 -5.53 15.17
C GLY A 12 -13.19 -4.47 14.24
N GLU A 13 -12.02 -4.74 13.66
CA GLU A 13 -11.43 -3.93 12.60
C GLU A 13 -11.92 -4.42 11.23
N GLN A 14 -12.40 -3.50 10.40
CA GLN A 14 -12.85 -3.81 9.04
C GLN A 14 -12.10 -2.93 8.05
N VAL A 15 -11.70 -3.54 6.93
CA VAL A 15 -11.14 -2.80 5.80
C VAL A 15 -12.27 -2.06 5.11
N ILE A 16 -12.24 -0.73 5.17
CA ILE A 16 -13.23 0.13 4.50
C ILE A 16 -12.87 0.28 3.03
N TYR A 17 -11.57 0.42 2.75
CA TYR A 17 -11.09 0.65 1.40
C TYR A 17 -9.72 0.00 1.17
N GLU A 18 -9.56 -0.68 0.03
CA GLU A 18 -8.27 -1.19 -0.44
C GLU A 18 -7.82 -0.38 -1.66
N THR A 19 -6.66 0.27 -1.56
CA THR A 19 -6.04 0.99 -2.67
C THR A 19 -4.97 0.11 -3.32
N LYS A 20 -4.87 0.23 -4.65
CA LYS A 20 -3.77 -0.37 -5.42
C LYS A 20 -2.97 0.73 -6.09
N LEU A 21 -1.70 0.42 -6.34
CA LEU A 21 -0.81 1.29 -7.09
C LEU A 21 -1.40 1.52 -8.49
N HIS A 22 -1.39 2.76 -8.97
CA HIS A 22 -1.96 3.07 -10.28
C HIS A 22 -1.04 2.55 -11.42
N TRP A 23 -1.61 2.14 -12.55
CA TRP A 23 -0.87 1.60 -13.71
C TRP A 23 0.16 2.57 -14.32
N ILE A 24 0.07 3.86 -13.99
CA ILE A 24 1.01 4.88 -14.46
C ILE A 24 2.43 4.65 -13.94
N THR A 25 2.61 3.88 -12.87
CA THR A 25 3.94 3.51 -12.38
C THR A 25 4.72 2.64 -13.36
N PHE A 26 4.05 1.93 -14.26
CA PHE A 26 4.68 1.17 -15.34
C PHE A 26 5.28 2.09 -16.42
N LEU A 27 4.69 3.27 -16.65
CA LEU A 27 5.14 4.26 -17.63
C LEU A 27 6.32 5.11 -17.16
N SER A 28 6.82 4.87 -15.94
CA SER A 28 8.00 5.57 -15.42
C SER A 28 9.25 5.21 -16.23
N LEU A 29 10.18 6.17 -16.38
CA LEU A 29 11.47 5.99 -17.04
C LEU A 29 12.26 4.79 -16.46
N LYS A 30 12.16 4.57 -15.14
CA LYS A 30 12.74 3.40 -14.46
C LYS A 30 12.10 2.08 -14.90
N GLY A 31 10.80 2.10 -15.18
CA GLY A 31 10.06 0.94 -15.69
C GLY A 31 10.53 0.56 -17.08
N ILE A 32 10.67 1.54 -17.97
CA ILE A 32 11.12 1.32 -19.36
C ILE A 32 12.56 0.76 -19.37
N LEU A 33 13.47 1.34 -18.58
CA LEU A 33 14.88 0.89 -18.51
C LEU A 33 15.04 -0.53 -17.93
N THR A 34 14.11 -0.97 -17.08
CA THR A 34 14.16 -2.30 -16.44
C THR A 34 13.24 -3.31 -17.11
N LEU A 35 12.77 -3.03 -18.33
CA LEU A 35 11.83 -3.88 -19.08
C LEU A 35 10.58 -4.24 -18.26
N PHE A 36 10.04 -3.27 -17.53
CA PHE A 36 8.85 -3.38 -16.66
C PHE A 36 8.96 -4.36 -15.49
N ILE A 37 10.09 -5.05 -15.28
CA ILE A 37 10.27 -5.99 -14.16
C ILE A 37 10.16 -5.27 -12.81
N ALA A 38 10.84 -4.13 -12.65
CA ALA A 38 10.85 -3.41 -11.38
C ALA A 38 9.46 -2.86 -10.98
N PRO A 39 8.70 -2.17 -11.85
CA PRO A 39 7.36 -1.70 -11.50
C PRO A 39 6.36 -2.84 -11.31
N LEU A 40 6.52 -3.97 -12.01
CA LEU A 40 5.70 -5.16 -11.80
C LEU A 40 5.87 -5.68 -10.37
N ILE A 41 7.11 -5.84 -9.93
CA ILE A 41 7.43 -6.26 -8.57
C ILE A 41 6.88 -5.27 -7.55
N ALA A 42 7.08 -3.96 -7.76
CA ALA A 42 6.54 -2.92 -6.87
C ALA A 42 5.01 -2.96 -6.79
N TYR A 43 4.34 -3.15 -7.93
CA TYR A 43 2.87 -3.24 -8.00
C TYR A 43 2.34 -4.45 -7.21
N PHE A 44 2.98 -5.61 -7.35
CA PHE A 44 2.56 -6.82 -6.63
C PHE A 44 2.92 -6.80 -5.13
N THR A 45 3.97 -6.08 -4.75
CA THR A 45 4.44 -6.05 -3.35
C THR A 45 3.83 -4.93 -2.52
N SER A 46 3.21 -3.94 -3.19
CA SER A 46 2.60 -2.79 -2.53
C SER A 46 1.13 -3.06 -2.23
N GLU A 47 0.75 -2.91 -0.97
CA GLU A 47 -0.62 -3.05 -0.48
C GLU A 47 -0.95 -1.82 0.37
N PHE A 48 -2.10 -1.22 0.10
CA PHE A 48 -2.57 -0.05 0.81
C PHE A 48 -4.01 -0.31 1.25
N ALA A 49 -4.30 -0.15 2.53
CA ALA A 49 -5.62 -0.34 3.06
C ALA A 49 -5.96 0.72 4.10
N ILE A 50 -7.19 1.19 4.02
CA ILE A 50 -7.80 2.11 4.98
C ILE A 50 -8.79 1.28 5.79
N THR A 51 -8.54 1.15 7.08
CA THR A 51 -9.48 0.49 8.01
C THR A 51 -10.30 1.54 8.76
N ASN A 52 -11.25 1.10 9.58
CA ASN A 52 -12.01 1.97 10.47
C ASN A 52 -11.19 2.60 11.60
N LYS A 53 -9.99 2.07 11.88
CA LYS A 53 -9.18 2.51 13.04
C LYS A 53 -7.81 3.07 12.63
N ARG A 54 -7.23 2.58 11.53
CA ARG A 54 -5.87 2.93 11.11
C ARG A 54 -5.68 2.83 9.60
N LEU A 55 -4.71 3.56 9.12
CA LEU A 55 -4.14 3.45 7.78
C LEU A 55 -3.01 2.43 7.80
N ILE A 56 -3.02 1.48 6.87
CA ILE A 56 -1.96 0.46 6.72
C ILE A 56 -1.40 0.58 5.30
N ILE A 57 -0.09 0.79 5.22
CA ILE A 57 0.66 0.89 3.98
C ILE A 57 1.81 -0.10 4.05
N LYS A 58 1.81 -1.10 3.17
CA LYS A 58 2.89 -2.07 3.03
C LYS A 58 3.55 -1.88 1.68
N THR A 59 4.86 -1.66 1.68
CA THR A 59 5.64 -1.50 0.46
C THR A 59 6.95 -2.28 0.54
N GLY A 60 7.47 -2.68 -0.62
CA GLY A 60 8.81 -3.24 -0.75
C GLY A 60 8.85 -4.74 -1.04
N PHE A 61 9.84 -5.11 -1.87
CA PHE A 61 10.03 -6.48 -2.37
C PHE A 61 10.87 -7.35 -1.44
N ILE A 62 12.02 -6.81 -1.00
CA ILE A 62 13.00 -7.52 -0.16
C ILE A 62 12.91 -7.02 1.29
N ALA A 63 13.04 -5.71 1.48
CA ALA A 63 12.69 -5.05 2.74
C ALA A 63 11.22 -4.67 2.71
N ARG A 64 10.39 -5.34 3.53
CA ARG A 64 8.97 -4.97 3.69
C ARG A 64 8.88 -3.85 4.72
N ASN A 65 8.57 -2.65 4.24
CA ASN A 65 8.22 -1.53 5.11
C ASN A 65 6.70 -1.54 5.30
N THR A 66 6.27 -1.88 6.51
CA THR A 66 4.88 -1.75 6.93
C THR A 66 4.75 -0.49 7.77
N PHE A 67 3.95 0.44 7.29
CA PHE A 67 3.62 1.68 7.95
C PHE A 67 2.17 1.61 8.42
N GLU A 68 1.98 1.65 9.74
CA GLU A 68 0.66 1.64 10.35
C GLU A 68 0.47 2.93 11.16
N MET A 69 -0.64 3.62 10.93
CA MET A 69 -0.93 4.87 11.62
C MET A 69 -2.41 4.94 12.03
N ASN A 70 -2.67 5.13 13.32
CA ASN A 70 -4.03 5.33 13.83
C ASN A 70 -4.58 6.68 13.36
N HIS A 71 -5.88 6.74 13.06
CA HIS A 71 -6.56 7.99 12.68
C HIS A 71 -6.41 9.10 13.72
N SER A 72 -6.34 8.76 15.01
CA SER A 72 -6.11 9.74 16.09
C SER A 72 -4.74 10.42 16.03
N LYS A 73 -3.77 9.83 15.31
CA LYS A 73 -2.42 10.35 15.15
C LYS A 73 -2.25 11.14 13.84
N ILE A 74 -3.25 11.12 12.96
CA ILE A 74 -3.24 11.86 11.70
C ILE A 74 -3.80 13.26 12.00
N GLU A 75 -2.92 14.25 12.12
CA GLU A 75 -3.30 15.62 12.46
C GLU A 75 -3.84 16.40 11.25
N SER A 76 -3.28 16.16 10.06
CA SER A 76 -3.75 16.77 8.82
C SER A 76 -3.33 15.95 7.60
N ILE A 77 -4.10 16.07 6.52
CA ILE A 77 -3.82 15.43 5.22
C ILE A 77 -3.71 16.54 4.18
N ASN A 78 -2.55 16.67 3.56
CA ASN A 78 -2.36 17.58 2.44
C ASN A 78 -2.67 16.84 1.13
N VAL A 79 -3.53 17.42 0.30
CA VAL A 79 -3.83 16.94 -1.04
C VAL A 79 -3.45 18.07 -2.00
N ASN A 80 -2.45 17.82 -2.85
CA ASN A 80 -1.94 18.75 -3.85
C ASN A 80 -2.12 18.14 -5.24
#